data_AF-A0A7H4GQV5-F1
#
_entry.id   AF-A0A7H4GQV5-F1
#
_cell.length_a   1.000
_cell.length_b   1.000
_cell.length_c   1.000
_cell.angle_alpha   90.00
_cell.angle_beta   90.00
_cell.angle_gamma   90.00
#
_symmetry.space_group_name_H-M   'P 1'
#
loop_
_entity.id
_entity.type
_entity.pdbx_description
1 polymer ?
#
loop_
_entity_poly.entity_id
_entity_poly.type
_entity_poly.pdbx_seq_one_letter_code
_entity_poly.pdbx_strand_id
1 'polypeptide(L)'
;MENTITAQEIKRRGISAVDEALRHGPVHVIQRNRPRYVILSEEDYRRMVDLPRARSALWNQLLGAANEAGRSREEIDEQLQEERGSWNR
;
A
#
# COMPACT_ATOMS: atom_id res chain seq x y z
N MET A 1 9.43 -17.78 8.38
CA MET A 1 10.52 -17.58 9.37
C MET A 1 10.38 -16.15 9.83
N GLU A 2 9.87 -15.92 11.04
CA GLU A 2 9.69 -14.56 11.56
C GLU A 2 11.05 -13.99 11.95
N ASN A 3 11.41 -12.86 11.35
CA ASN A 3 12.63 -12.15 11.71
C ASN A 3 12.37 -11.39 13.02
N THR A 4 12.98 -11.84 14.11
CA THR A 4 12.74 -11.32 15.46
C THR A 4 14.04 -10.85 16.09
N ILE A 5 13.99 -9.70 16.76
CA ILE A 5 15.10 -9.16 17.55
C ILE A 5 14.63 -8.88 18.98
N THR A 6 15.43 -9.23 19.98
CA THR A 6 15.08 -8.88 21.35
C THR A 6 15.43 -7.42 21.65
N ALA A 7 14.66 -6.78 22.53
CA ALA A 7 15.00 -5.44 23.03
C ALA A 7 16.38 -5.39 23.70
N GLN A 8 16.88 -6.53 24.20
CA GLN A 8 18.21 -6.64 24.80
C GLN A 8 19.32 -6.62 23.75
N GLU A 9 19.13 -7.27 22.60
CA GLU A 9 20.07 -7.21 21.49
C GLU A 9 20.20 -5.81 20.90
N ILE A 10 19.07 -5.11 20.73
CA ILE A 10 19.08 -3.69 20.32
C ILE A 10 19.86 -2.85 21.32
N LYS A 11 19.67 -3.05 22.63
CA LYS A 11 20.43 -2.33 23.67
C LYS A 11 21.93 -2.64 23.63
N ARG A 12 22.33 -3.87 23.29
CA ARG A 12 23.74 -4.30 23.29
C ARG A 12 24.49 -3.88 22.04
N ARG A 13 23.85 -3.94 20.88
CA ARG A 13 24.46 -3.71 19.55
C ARG A 13 24.03 -2.41 18.89
N GLY A 14 23.03 -1.72 19.43
CA GLY A 14 22.50 -0.48 18.87
C GLY A 14 21.80 -0.69 17.53
N ILE A 15 21.91 0.32 16.66
CA ILE A 15 21.26 0.34 15.34
C ILE A 15 21.81 -0.73 14.39
N SER A 16 23.09 -1.14 14.54
CA SER A 16 23.69 -2.14 13.65
C SER A 16 22.96 -3.49 13.67
N ALA A 17 22.40 -3.89 14.81
CA ALA A 17 21.61 -5.11 14.89
C ALA A 17 20.25 -4.96 14.19
N VAL A 18 19.69 -3.75 14.19
CA VAL A 18 18.47 -3.44 13.45
C VAL A 18 18.75 -3.47 11.95
N ASP A 19 19.85 -2.85 11.49
CA ASP A 19 20.24 -2.82 10.08
C ASP A 19 20.50 -4.24 9.55
N GLU A 20 21.17 -5.09 10.34
CA GLU A 20 21.40 -6.49 10.00
C GLU A 20 20.12 -7.30 9.91
N ALA A 21 19.22 -7.11 10.87
CA ALA A 21 17.93 -7.78 10.86
C ALA A 21 17.10 -7.31 9.65
N LEU A 22 17.02 -6.01 9.38
CA LEU A 22 16.23 -5.44 8.28
C LEU A 22 16.64 -5.93 6.89
N ARG A 23 17.89 -6.38 6.69
CA ARG A 23 18.32 -7.01 5.41
C ARG A 23 17.49 -8.23 5.02
N HIS A 24 16.89 -8.90 6.00
CA HIS A 24 16.08 -10.09 5.79
C HIS A 24 14.57 -9.78 5.80
N GLY A 25 14.20 -8.48 5.82
CA GLY A 25 12.83 -8.00 5.82
C GLY A 25 12.35 -7.49 7.19
N PRO A 26 11.03 -7.27 7.34
CA PRO A 26 10.40 -6.70 8.54
C PRO A 26 10.77 -7.44 9.83
N VAL A 27 11.12 -6.69 10.88
CA VAL A 27 11.65 -7.25 12.12
C VAL A 27 10.68 -7.04 13.27
N HIS A 28 10.34 -8.11 14.00
CA HIS A 28 9.55 -8.04 15.23
C HIS A 28 10.44 -7.86 16.45
N VAL A 29 10.17 -6.82 17.24
CA VAL A 29 10.89 -6.58 18.49
C VAL A 29 10.18 -7.30 19.63
N ILE A 30 10.90 -8.24 20.25
CA ILE A 30 10.44 -8.98 21.43
C ILE A 30 10.87 -8.22 22.70
N GLN A 31 9.89 -7.87 23.53
CA GLN A 31 10.12 -7.25 24.84
C GLN A 31 9.26 -7.95 25.89
N ARG A 32 9.87 -8.36 27.01
CA ARG A 32 9.20 -9.14 28.09
C ARG A 32 8.51 -10.40 27.53
N ASN A 33 9.21 -11.13 26.68
CA ASN A 33 8.76 -12.37 26.05
C ASN A 33 7.48 -12.23 25.18
N ARG A 34 7.23 -11.04 24.63
CA ARG A 34 6.11 -10.78 23.70
C ARG A 34 6.53 -9.85 22.56
N PRO A 35 6.04 -10.06 21.32
CA PRO A 35 6.17 -9.08 20.24
C PRO A 35 5.47 -7.77 20.64
N ARG A 36 6.17 -6.64 20.55
CA ARG A 36 5.61 -5.32 20.90
C ARG A 36 5.73 -4.29 19.80
N TYR A 37 6.77 -4.38 18.98
CA TYR A 37 7.03 -3.42 17.92
C TYR A 37 7.41 -4.16 16.64
N VAL A 38 7.20 -3.51 15.51
CA VAL A 38 7.71 -3.94 14.21
C VAL A 38 8.56 -2.83 13.65
N ILE A 39 9.76 -3.17 13.18
CA ILE A 39 10.65 -2.24 12.49
C ILE A 39 10.57 -2.57 11.00
N LEU A 40 10.33 -1.53 10.22
CA LEU A 40 10.25 -1.57 8.76
C LEU A 40 11.31 -0.65 8.19
N SER A 41 11.72 -0.92 6.95
CA SER A 41 12.40 0.10 6.16
C SER A 41 11.46 1.29 5.93
N GLU A 42 12.02 2.46 5.74
CA GLU A 42 11.24 3.67 5.43
C GLU A 42 10.43 3.50 4.13
N GLU A 43 10.98 2.81 3.14
CA GLU A 43 10.28 2.53 1.88
C GLU A 43 9.07 1.62 2.09
N ASP A 44 9.24 0.54 2.85
CA ASP A 44 8.15 -0.39 3.16
C ASP A 44 7.08 0.26 4.02
N TYR A 45 7.47 1.12 4.95
CA TYR A 45 6.55 1.91 5.76
C TYR A 45 5.70 2.84 4.88
N ARG A 46 6.33 3.61 3.97
CA ARG A 46 5.60 4.47 3.02
C ARG A 46 4.63 3.68 2.16
N ARG A 47 5.09 2.58 1.55
CA ARG A 47 4.21 1.70 0.76
C ARG A 47 3.01 1.23 1.58
N MET A 48 3.23 0.82 2.83
CA MET A 48 2.16 0.36 3.72
C MET A 48 1.18 1.48 4.11
N VAL A 49 1.64 2.71 4.29
CA VAL A 49 0.79 3.87 4.64
C VAL A 49 0.04 4.42 3.42
N ASP A 50 0.64 4.36 2.24
CA ASP A 50 0.07 4.90 1.01
C ASP A 50 -0.97 3.97 0.39
N LEU A 51 -0.82 2.65 0.54
CA LEU A 51 -1.77 1.66 0.00
C LEU A 51 -3.22 1.87 0.49
N PRO A 52 -3.49 2.02 1.80
CA PRO A 52 -4.84 2.26 2.30
C PRO A 52 -5.45 3.57 1.78
N ARG A 53 -4.63 4.62 1.60
CA ARG A 53 -5.10 5.91 1.07
C ARG A 53 -5.53 5.80 -0.38
N ALA A 54 -4.68 5.19 -1.22
CA ALA A 54 -4.98 4.96 -2.63
C ALA A 54 -6.21 4.05 -2.79
N ARG A 55 -6.31 3.01 -1.96
CA ARG A 55 -7.46 2.09 -1.95
C ARG A 55 -8.75 2.80 -1.59
N SER A 56 -8.78 3.59 -0.51
CA SER A 56 -9.99 4.31 -0.09
C SER A 56 -10.44 5.35 -1.12
N ALA A 57 -9.50 6.06 -1.76
CA ALA A 57 -9.81 6.99 -2.85
C ALA A 57 -10.47 6.28 -4.04
N LEU A 58 -9.92 5.11 -4.44
CA LEU A 58 -10.49 4.30 -5.50
C LEU A 58 -11.89 3.79 -5.15
N TRP A 59 -12.11 3.29 -3.94
CA TRP A 59 -13.43 2.83 -3.50
C TRP A 59 -14.46 3.96 -3.45
N ASN A 60 -14.07 5.15 -2.97
CA ASN A 60 -14.95 6.32 -2.98
C ASN A 60 -15.34 6.72 -4.40
N GLN A 61 -14.39 6.70 -5.33
CA GLN A 61 -14.68 6.99 -6.74
C GLN A 61 -15.58 5.92 -7.36
N LEU A 62 -15.32 4.63 -7.11
CA LEU A 62 -16.10 3.52 -7.68
C LEU A 62 -17.55 3.51 -7.17
N LEU A 63 -17.74 3.72 -5.86
CA LEU A 63 -19.06 3.78 -5.23
C LEU A 63 -19.77 5.11 -5.49
N GLY A 64 -19.03 6.20 -5.69
CA GLY A 64 -19.58 7.49 -6.10
C GLY A 64 -20.05 7.48 -7.55
N ALA A 65 -19.28 6.89 -8.46
CA ALA A 65 -19.63 6.73 -9.87
C ALA A 65 -20.82 5.79 -10.08
N ALA A 66 -21.07 4.85 -9.16
CA ALA A 66 -22.26 3.99 -9.20
C ALA A 66 -23.58 4.76 -8.99
N ASN A 67 -23.52 6.00 -8.49
CA ASN A 67 -24.69 6.90 -8.39
C ASN A 67 -24.94 7.73 -9.66
N GLU A 68 -24.02 7.74 -10.63
CA GLU A 68 -24.38 8.20 -11.97
C GLU A 68 -25.09 7.04 -12.66
N ALA A 69 -26.35 7.28 -13.05
CA ALA A 69 -27.14 6.31 -13.81
C ALA A 69 -26.26 5.73 -14.93
N GLY A 70 -25.99 4.43 -14.85
CA GLY A 70 -25.04 3.78 -15.76
C GLY A 70 -25.43 4.07 -17.21
N ARG A 71 -24.47 4.57 -18.00
CA ARG A 71 -24.66 4.81 -19.43
C ARG A 71 -24.95 3.49 -20.14
N SER A 72 -25.94 3.50 -21.02
CA SER A 72 -26.28 2.36 -21.84
C SER A 72 -25.16 2.04 -22.83
N ARG A 73 -25.11 0.80 -23.30
CA ARG A 73 -24.13 0.38 -24.31
C ARG A 73 -24.22 1.22 -25.58
N GLU A 74 -25.43 1.58 -25.99
CA GLU A 74 -25.70 2.37 -27.19
C GLU A 74 -25.12 3.79 -27.08
N GLU A 75 -25.31 4.46 -25.94
CA GLU A 75 -24.72 5.78 -25.68
C GLU A 75 -23.18 5.75 -25.66
N ILE A 76 -22.59 4.68 -25.13
CA ILE A 76 -21.12 4.50 -25.11
C ILE A 76 -20.59 4.30 -26.53
N ASP A 77 -21.25 3.47 -27.34
CA ASP A 77 -20.86 3.19 -28.72
C ASP A 77 -21.01 4.43 -29.61
N GLU A 78 -22.08 5.23 -29.41
CA GLU A 78 -22.31 6.47 -30.14
C GLU A 78 -21.24 7.53 -29.84
N GLN A 79 -20.93 7.75 -28.55
CA GLN A 79 -19.86 8.67 -28.14
C GLN A 79 -18.48 8.24 -28.67
N LEU A 80 -18.15 6.94 -28.61
CA LEU A 80 -16.88 6.42 -29.12
C LEU A 80 -16.72 6.64 -30.63
N GLN A 81 -17.81 6.56 -31.40
CA GLN A 81 -17.80 6.81 -32.84
C GLN A 81 -17.61 8.30 -33.14
N GLU A 82 -18.24 9.19 -32.37
CA GLU A 82 -18.03 10.64 -32.49
C GLU A 82 -16.58 11.03 -32.17
N GLU A 83 -16.02 10.51 -31.08
CA GLU A 83 -14.62 10.76 -30.69
C GLU A 83 -13.65 10.29 -31.78
N ARG A 84 -13.86 9.09 -32.34
CA ARG A 84 -13.03 8.55 -33.43
C ARG A 84 -13.20 9.31 -34.74
N GLY A 85 -14.40 9.77 -35.04
CA GLY A 85 -14.67 10.62 -36.20
C GLY A 85 -13.97 11.98 -36.12
N SER A 86 -13.80 12.52 -34.90
CA SER A 86 -13.11 13.79 -34.66
C SER A 86 -11.59 13.72 -34.85
N TRP A 87 -10.97 12.54 -34.73
CA TRP A 87 -9.53 12.34 -34.94
C TRP A 87 -9.15 12.17 -36.43
N ASN A 88 -10.14 11.93 -37.29
CA ASN A 88 -9.98 11.74 -38.74
C ASN A 88 -10.31 13.00 -39.57
N ARG A 89 -10.46 14.17 -38.92
CA ARG A 89 -10.63 15.47 -39.57
C ARG A 89 -9.42 16.36 -39.28
#